data_AF-A0A3A9JCV0-F1
#
_entry.id   AF-A0A3A9JCV0-F1
#
_cell.length_a   1.000
_cell.length_b   1.000
_cell.length_c   1.000
_cell.angle_alpha   90.00
_cell.angle_beta   90.00
_cell.angle_gamma   90.00
#
_symmetry.space_group_name_H-M   'P 1'
#
loop_
_entity.id
_entity.type
_entity.pdbx_description
1 polymer ?
#
loop_
_entity_poly.entity_id
_entity_poly.type
_entity_poly.pdbx_seq_one_letter_code
_entity_poly.pdbx_strand_id
1 'polypeptide(L)' 'MFEIREEGDAFSVWAAGRERIALLRTQEAAEALMDALEDAWDEAFMRAVAETQIEYGEDFIDPMPPVGSH' A
#
# COMPACT_ATOMS: atom_id res chain seq x y z
N MET A 1 0.70 1.79 6.55
CA MET A 1 -0.43 2.44 7.25
C MET A 1 0.07 3.76 7.80
N PHE A 2 -0.56 4.84 7.36
CA PHE A 2 -0.19 6.21 7.69
C PHE A 2 -1.08 6.72 8.82
N GLU A 3 -0.59 7.71 9.57
CA GLU A 3 -1.33 8.31 10.68
C GLU A 3 -0.98 9.79 10.82
N ILE A 4 -1.96 10.58 11.25
CA ILE A 4 -1.78 11.99 11.59
C ILE A 4 -1.73 12.13 13.11
N ARG A 5 -0.73 12.85 13.62
CA ARG A 5 -0.63 13.21 15.04
C ARG A 5 -0.56 14.71 15.19
N GLU A 6 -1.37 15.26 16.08
CA GLU A 6 -1.29 16.66 16.48
C GLU A 6 -0.08 16.87 17.39
N GLU A 7 0.80 17.79 17.00
CA GLU A 7 2.02 18.17 17.71
C GLU A 7 2.00 19.68 17.95
N GLY A 8 1.32 20.14 19.00
CA GLY A 8 1.23 21.56 19.33
C GLY A 8 0.32 22.33 18.36
N ASP A 9 0.89 23.23 17.57
CA ASP A 9 0.20 24.01 16.54
C ASP A 9 0.34 23.40 15.12
N ALA A 10 0.86 22.17 15.05
CA ALA A 10 1.16 21.49 13.81
C ALA A 10 0.61 20.06 13.77
N PHE A 11 0.57 19.50 12.57
CA PHE A 11 0.07 18.15 12.27
C PHE A 11 1.19 17.37 11.62
N SER A 12 1.58 16.25 12.23
CA SER A 12 2.63 15.39 11.75
C SER A 12 2.05 14.16 11.07
N VAL A 13 2.60 13.79 9.91
CA VAL A 13 2.22 12.56 9.19
C VAL A 13 3.30 11.52 9.42
N TRP A 14 2.90 10.33 9.85
CA TRP A 14 3.80 9.23 10.20
C TRP A 14 3.48 7.97 9.39
N ALA A 15 4.50 7.16 9.15
CA ALA A 15 4.39 5.83 8.59
C ALA A 15 4.70 4.75 9.63
N ALA A 16 3.80 3.76 9.70
CA ALA A 16 3.94 2.56 10.53
C ALA A 16 4.27 2.87 12.01
N GLY A 17 3.76 3.99 12.53
CA GLY A 17 3.97 4.44 13.91
C GLY A 17 5.40 4.79 14.32
N ARG A 18 6.36 4.73 13.38
CA ARG A 18 7.80 4.80 13.69
C ARG A 18 8.51 5.95 13.00
N GLU A 19 8.15 6.24 11.76
CA GLU A 19 8.86 7.23 10.94
C GLU A 19 7.96 8.43 10.68
N ARG A 20 8.47 9.64 10.93
CA ARG A 20 7.75 10.88 10.61
C ARG A 20 8.10 11.33 9.20
N ILE A 21 7.11 11.39 8.32
CA ILE A 21 7.26 11.77 6.92
C ILE A 21 7.21 13.29 6.76
N ALA A 22 6.29 13.96 7.45
CA ALA A 22 6.09 15.40 7.32
C ALA A 22 5.57 16.04 8.61
N LEU A 23 5.74 17.35 8.71
CA LEU A 23 5.12 18.22 9.71
C LEU A 23 4.51 19.43 8.99
N LEU A 24 3.21 19.63 9.15
CA LEU A 24 2.40 20.57 8.40
C LEU A 24 1.64 21.50 9.34
N ARG A 25 1.32 22.70 8.87
CA ARG A 25 0.68 23.73 9.72
C ARG A 25 -0.84 23.57 9.84
N THR A 26 -1.46 22.83 8.93
CA THR A 26 -2.91 22.69 8.89
C THR A 26 -3.29 21.22 8.81
N GLN A 27 -4.43 20.90 9.42
CA GLN A 27 -4.98 19.56 9.41
C GLN A 27 -5.31 19.12 7.98
N GLU A 28 -5.93 20.00 7.19
CA GLU A 28 -6.32 19.74 5.80
C GLU A 28 -5.12 19.36 4.92
N ALA A 29 -3.95 19.97 5.14
CA ALA A 29 -2.74 19.61 4.40
C ALA A 29 -2.21 18.23 4.82
N ALA A 30 -2.33 17.87 6.10
CA ALA A 30 -1.93 16.57 6.60
C ALA A 30 -2.86 15.46 6.12
N GLU A 31 -4.17 15.72 6.08
CA GLU A 31 -5.18 14.82 5.51
C GLU A 31 -4.95 14.62 4.02
N ALA A 32 -4.79 15.69 3.24
CA ALA A 32 -4.50 15.59 1.81
C ALA A 32 -3.19 14.84 1.52
N LEU A 33 -2.17 15.00 2.36
CA LEU A 33 -0.92 14.25 2.24
C LEU A 33 -1.13 12.77 2.59
N MET A 34 -1.89 12.46 3.64
CA MET A 34 -2.21 11.09 4.03
C MET A 34 -2.96 10.37 2.91
N ASP A 35 -4.00 10.98 2.35
CA ASP A 35 -4.79 10.41 1.26
C ASP A 35 -3.90 10.11 0.04
N ALA A 36 -3.04 11.05 -0.36
CA ALA A 36 -2.13 10.85 -1.48
C ALA A 36 -1.10 9.73 -1.21
N LEU A 37 -0.67 9.55 0.04
CA LEU A 37 0.23 8.47 0.44
C LEU A 37 -0.48 7.11 0.42
N GLU A 38 -1.76 7.05 0.80
CA GLU A 38 -2.57 5.83 0.73
C GLU A 38 -2.81 5.41 -0.73
N ASP A 39 -3.20 6.34 -1.59
CA ASP A 39 -3.37 6.08 -3.03
C ASP A 39 -2.08 5.55 -3.67
N ALA A 40 -0.95 6.19 -3.39
CA ALA A 40 0.36 5.77 -3.91
C ALA A 40 0.78 4.40 -3.36
N TRP A 41 0.42 4.09 -2.11
CA TRP A 41 0.71 2.79 -1.51
C TRP A 41 -0.13 1.68 -2.14
N ASP A 42 -1.42 1.92 -2.38
CA ASP A 42 -2.31 0.97 -3.06
C ASP A 42 -1.85 0.71 -4.49
N GLU A 43 -1.45 1.75 -5.24
CA GLU A 43 -0.92 1.60 -6.59
C GLU A 43 0.38 0.77 -6.60
N ALA A 44 1.32 1.10 -5.70
CA ALA A 44 2.57 0.37 -5.57
C ALA A 44 2.34 -1.09 -5.17
N PHE A 45 1.39 -1.34 -4.28
CA PHE A 45 1.01 -2.68 -3.85
C PHE A 45 0.41 -3.48 -5.01
N MET A 46 -0.56 -2.92 -5.73
CA MET A 46 -1.18 -3.56 -6.90
C MET A 46 -0.16 -3.88 -7.99
N ARG A 47 0.79 -2.97 -8.23
CA ARG A 47 1.90 -3.20 -9.16
C ARG A 47 2.79 -4.35 -8.71
N ALA A 48 3.21 -4.39 -7.45
CA ALA A 48 4.04 -5.46 -6.92
C ALA A 48 3.32 -6.83 -6.98
N VAL A 49 2.02 -6.86 -6.70
CA VAL A 49 1.18 -8.05 -6.86
C VAL A 49 1.13 -8.50 -8.32
N ALA A 50 0.94 -7.57 -9.26
CA ALA A 50 0.94 -7.89 -10.69
C ALA A 50 2.30 -8.43 -11.16
N GLU A 51 3.40 -7.82 -10.75
CA GLU A 51 4.76 -8.29 -11.06
C GLU A 51 5.00 -9.70 -10.50
N THR A 52 4.54 -9.97 -9.26
CA THR A 52 4.60 -11.31 -8.65
C THR A 52 3.73 -12.33 -9.39
N GLN A 53 2.50 -11.96 -9.78
CA GLN A 53 1.64 -12.86 -10.57
C GLN A 53 2.21 -13.14 -11.97
N ILE A 54 2.95 -12.21 -12.56
CA ILE A 54 3.66 -12.46 -13.81
C ILE A 54 4.81 -13.45 -13.58
N GLU A 55 5.58 -13.28 -12.49
CA GLU A 55 6.71 -14.15 -12.17
C GLU A 55 6.30 -15.58 -11.78
N TYR A 56 5.20 -15.75 -11.05
CA TYR A 56 4.73 -17.06 -10.54
C TYR A 56 3.50 -17.62 -11.29
N GLY A 57 2.83 -16.82 -12.11
CA GLY A 57 1.68 -17.24 -12.91
C GLY A 57 2.04 -18.15 -14.08
N GLU A 58 3.29 -18.11 -14.55
CA GLU A 58 3.80 -19.11 -15.51
C GLU A 58 3.84 -20.53 -14.92
N ASP A 59 3.89 -20.67 -13.59
CA ASP A 59 3.98 -21.97 -12.91
C ASP A 59 2.62 -22.52 -12.43
N PHE A 60 1.54 -21.73 -12.53
CA PHE A 60 0.20 -22.09 -11.99
C PHE A 60 -0.86 -22.40 -13.07
N ILE A 61 -0.61 -22.12 -14.36
CA ILE A 61 -1.52 -22.49 -15.45
C ILE A 61 -1.15 -23.89 -16.00
N ASP A 62 -1.35 -24.93 -15.19
CA ASP A 62 -1.97 -26.20 -15.65
C ASP A 62 -2.21 -27.17 -14.48
N PRO A 63 -3.33 -27.08 -13.74
CA PRO A 63 -3.87 -28.29 -13.13
C PRO A 63 -4.60 -29.04 -14.25
N MET A 64 -3.85 -29.79 -15.07
CA MET A 64 -4.44 -30.86 -15.88
C MET A 64 -5.37 -31.64 -14.97
N PRO A 65 -6.69 -31.70 -15.24
CA PRO A 65 -7.57 -32.52 -14.44
C PRO A 65 -7.04 -33.96 -14.51
N PRO A 66 -6.90 -34.68 -13.38
CA PRO A 66 -6.39 -36.04 -13.41
C PRO A 66 -7.27 -36.84 -14.37
N VAL A 67 -6.63 -37.44 -15.37
CA VAL A 67 -7.26 -38.39 -16.30
C VAL A 67 -8.05 -39.43 -15.50
N GLY A 68 -9.36 -39.21 -15.41
CA GLY A 68 -10.29 -40.14 -14.80
C GLY A 68 -10.27 -41.44 -15.59
N SER A 69 -9.74 -42.47 -14.95
CA SER A 69 -9.70 -43.83 -15.46
C SER A 69 -11.13 -44.38 -15.53
N HIS A 70 -11.56 -44.84 -16.71
CA HIS A 70 -12.67 -45.78 -16.85
C HIS A 70 -12.51 -46.61 -18.13
#